data_AF-D7GU80-F1
#
_entry.id   AF-D7GU80-F1
#
_cell.length_a   1.000
_cell.length_b   1.000
_cell.length_c   1.000
_cell.angle_alpha   90.00
_cell.angle_beta   90.00
_cell.angle_gamma   90.00
#
_symmetry.space_group_name_H-M   'P 1'
#
loop_
_entity.id
_entity.type
_entity.pdbx_description
1 polymer ?
#
loop_
_entity_poly.entity_id
_entity_poly.type
_entity_poly.pdbx_seq_one_letter_code
_entity_poly.pdbx_strand_id
1 'polypeptide(L)' 'MAGLKEHIFLIGFMGCGKSTNAECLAEMTGARQVEMDQMIVENEGMAIADIF' A
#
# COMPACT_ATOMS: atom_id res chain seq x y z
N MET A 1 -13.37 -11.80 -14.63
CA MET A 1 -12.57 -10.63 -15.08
C MET A 1 -11.11 -11.00 -14.93
N ALA A 2 -10.26 -10.70 -15.91
CA ALA A 2 -8.83 -10.96 -15.78
C ALA A 2 -8.27 -9.94 -14.77
N GLY A 3 -7.80 -10.41 -13.61
CA GLY A 3 -7.16 -9.55 -12.62
C GLY A 3 -5.86 -8.92 -13.17
N LEU A 4 -5.32 -7.96 -12.42
CA LEU A 4 -4.01 -7.36 -12.70
C LEU A 4 -2.94 -8.46 -12.84
N LYS A 5 -2.13 -8.36 -13.89
CA LYS A 5 -1.02 -9.30 -14.16
C LYS A 5 0.26 -8.95 -13.40
N GLU A 6 0.38 -7.71 -12.94
CA GLU A 6 1.55 -7.14 -12.28
C GLU A 6 1.13 -6.26 -11.09
N HIS A 7 2.12 -5.78 -10.33
CA HIS A 7 1.91 -4.90 -9.18
C HIS A 7 1.97 -3.42 -9.57
N ILE A 8 1.15 -2.61 -8.89
CA ILE A 8 1.22 -1.14 -8.96
C ILE A 8 1.82 -0.65 -7.66
N PHE A 9 2.92 0.12 -7.75
CA PHE A 9 3.54 0.77 -6.60
C PHE A 9 3.23 2.26 -6.62
N LEU A 10 2.62 2.76 -5.55
CA LEU A 10 2.38 4.19 -5.37
C LEU A 10 3.52 4.82 -4.56
N ILE A 11 4.23 5.76 -5.15
CA ILE A 11 5.34 6.49 -4.51
C ILE A 11 4.97 7.96 -4.29
N GLY A 12 5.60 8.59 -3.29
CA GLY A 12 5.37 10.00 -2.97
C GLY A 12 5.46 10.30 -1.48
N PHE A 13 5.45 11.57 -1.11
CA PHE A 13 5.56 12.01 0.29
C PHE A 13 4.33 11.63 1.14
N MET A 14 4.50 11.63 2.46
CA MET A 14 3.38 11.45 3.39
C MET A 14 2.31 12.53 3.16
N GLY A 15 1.04 12.14 3.18
CA GLY A 15 -0.09 13.07 2.95
C GLY A 15 -0.41 13.38 1.48
N CYS A 16 0.33 12.85 0.49
CA CYS A 16 0.01 13.09 -0.94
C CYS A 16 -1.13 12.21 -1.49
N GLY A 17 -1.89 11.53 -0.63
CA GLY A 17 -3.07 10.75 -1.02
C GLY A 17 -2.80 9.33 -1.55
N LYS A 18 -1.63 8.73 -1.27
CA LYS A 18 -1.29 7.38 -1.75
C LYS A 18 -2.29 6.31 -1.32
N SER A 19 -2.59 6.20 -0.03
CA SER A 19 -3.51 5.17 0.49
C SER A 19 -4.94 5.36 -0.05
N THR A 20 -5.40 6.61 -0.21
CA THR A 20 -6.69 6.90 -0.86
C THR A 20 -6.72 6.44 -2.32
N ASN A 21 -5.68 6.72 -3.09
CA ASN A 21 -5.61 6.26 -4.48
C ASN A 21 -5.44 4.73 -4.58
N ALA A 22 -4.76 4.10 -3.62
CA ALA A 22 -4.63 2.64 -3.56
C ALA A 22 -5.99 1.96 -3.35
N GLU A 23 -6.82 2.51 -2.45
CA GLU A 23 -8.18 2.04 -2.20
C GLU A 23 -9.04 2.15 -3.46
N CYS A 24 -9.06 3.31 -4.13
CA CYS A 24 -9.79 3.47 -5.39
C CYS A 24 -9.31 2.50 -6.49
N LEU A 25 -8.00 2.30 -6.62
CA LEU A 25 -7.45 1.35 -7.59
C LEU A 25 -7.86 -0.09 -7.25
N ALA A 26 -7.86 -0.47 -5.97
CA ALA A 26 -8.30 -1.80 -5.53
C ALA A 26 -9.78 -2.03 -5.88
N GLU A 27 -10.67 -1.06 -5.63
CA GLU A 27 -12.08 -1.13 -6.01
C GLU A 27 -12.29 -1.25 -7.52
N MET A 28 -11.56 -0.43 -8.30
CA MET A 28 -11.70 -0.39 -9.76
C MET A 28 -11.19 -1.66 -10.45
N THR A 29 -10.20 -2.32 -9.86
CA THR A 29 -9.48 -3.44 -10.51
C THR A 29 -9.75 -4.80 -9.86
N GLY A 30 -10.34 -4.82 -8.67
CA GLY A 30 -10.46 -6.02 -7.83
C GLY A 30 -9.11 -6.51 -7.29
N ALA A 31 -8.05 -5.71 -7.38
CA ALA A 31 -6.74 -6.06 -6.85
C ALA A 31 -6.70 -5.93 -5.33
N ARG A 32 -5.83 -6.71 -4.69
CA ARG A 32 -5.55 -6.57 -3.27
C ARG A 32 -4.69 -5.32 -3.01
N GLN A 33 -5.18 -4.44 -2.14
CA GLN A 33 -4.39 -3.37 -1.56
C GLN A 33 -3.41 -3.91 -0.52
N VAL A 34 -2.21 -3.32 -0.46
CA VAL A 34 -1.16 -3.64 0.52
C VAL A 34 -0.55 -2.33 1.02
N GLU A 35 -0.61 -2.09 2.32
CA GLU A 35 0.08 -0.95 2.97
C GLU A 35 1.48 -1.39 3.42
N MET A 36 2.52 -0.86 2.79
CA MET A 36 3.91 -1.26 3.01
C MET A 36 4.37 -0.98 4.44
N ASP A 37 4.00 0.18 5.00
CA ASP A 37 4.33 0.56 6.37
C ASP A 37 3.79 -0.47 7.37
N GLN A 38 2.56 -0.96 7.16
CA GLN A 38 1.98 -1.98 8.03
C GLN A 38 2.72 -3.32 7.92
N MET A 39 3.12 -3.74 6.71
CA MET A 39 3.92 -4.95 6.54
C MET A 39 5.27 -4.87 7.27
N ILE A 40 5.90 -3.71 7.27
CA ILE A 40 7.16 -3.50 7.99
C ILE A 40 6.92 -3.61 9.50
N VAL A 41 5.87 -2.98 10.04
CA VAL A 41 5.51 -3.11 11.48
C VAL A 41 5.27 -4.57 11.86
N GLU A 42 4.52 -5.31 11.04
CA GLU A 42 4.21 -6.72 11.29
C GLU A 42 5.46 -7.61 11.24
N ASN A 43 6.40 -7.34 10.33
CA ASN A 43 7.63 -8.10 10.18
C ASN A 43 8.67 -7.78 11.27
N GLU A 44 8.81 -6.50 11.63
CA GLU A 44 9.84 -6.04 12.56
C GLU A 44 9.35 -6.04 14.03
N GLY A 45 8.04 -6.04 14.26
CA GLY A 45 7.45 -5.98 15.59
C GLY A 45 7.67 -4.64 16.31
N MET A 46 7.97 -3.58 15.55
CA MET A 46 8.27 -2.22 16.03
C MET A 46 7.44 -1.19 15.27
N ALA A 47 7.14 -0.04 15.88
CA ALA A 47 6.45 1.03 15.16
C ALA A 47 7.35 1.62 14.06
N ILE A 48 6.77 2.10 12.96
CA ILE A 48 7.52 2.74 11.86
C ILE A 48 8.43 3.87 12.35
N ALA A 49 7.94 4.69 13.28
CA ALA A 49 8.69 5.80 13.86
C ALA A 49 9.90 5.36 14.72
N ASP A 50 9.96 4.09 15.12
CA ASP A 50 11.12 3.51 15.83
C ASP A 50 12.15 2.92 14.85
N ILE A 51 11.76 2.71 13.58
CA ILE A 51 12.60 2.14 12.50
C ILE A 51 13.23 3.25 11.64
N PHE A 52 12.45 4.28 11.32
CA PHE A 52 12.83 5.41 10.45
C PHE A 52 12.66 6.75 11.17
#